data_AF-A0A1Y1VFY3-F1
#
_entry.id   AF-A0A1Y1VFY3-F1
#
_cell.length_a   1.000
_cell.length_b   1.000
_cell.length_c   1.000
_cell.angle_alpha   90.00
_cell.angle_beta   90.00
_cell.angle_gamma   90.00
#
_symmetry.space_group_name_H-M   'P 1'
#
loop_
_entity.id
_entity.type
_entity.pdbx_description
1 polymer ?
#
loop_
_entity_poly.entity_id
_entity_poly.type
_entity_poly.pdbx_seq_one_letter_code
_entity_poly.pdbx_strand_id
1 'polypeptide(L)'
;MSEQEILSISKKMFYGGFVFLPWLWLVNWIYFNPVLKQRPGLSKKIHFYVKWSFIGASVWAVLLAIWIIIFQTNRIKWGYKIDGFYVYVPKG
;
A
#
# COMPACT_ATOMS: atom_id res chain seq x y z
N MET A 1 1.28 24.87 2.42
CA MET A 1 0.80 24.13 1.24
C MET A 1 -0.59 24.63 0.90
N SER A 2 -0.75 25.13 -0.31
CA SER A 2 -2.04 25.51 -0.88
C SER A 2 -2.91 24.26 -1.11
N GLU A 3 -4.22 24.43 -1.19
CA GLU A 3 -5.14 23.31 -1.44
C GLU A 3 -4.88 22.60 -2.77
N GLN A 4 -4.49 23.36 -3.80
CA GLN A 4 -4.19 22.85 -5.13
C GLN A 4 -2.94 21.94 -5.12
N GLU A 5 -1.91 22.35 -4.38
CA GLU A 5 -0.70 21.54 -4.17
C GLU A 5 -1.03 20.23 -3.46
N ILE A 6 -1.79 20.28 -2.36
CA ILE A 6 -2.23 19.09 -1.61
C ILE A 6 -2.96 18.13 -2.56
N LEU A 7 -3.93 18.63 -3.32
CA LEU A 7 -4.68 17.82 -4.26
C LEU A 7 -3.78 17.20 -5.34
N SER A 8 -2.83 17.95 -5.89
CA SER A 8 -1.91 17.45 -6.91
C SER A 8 -1.02 16.32 -6.38
N ILE A 9 -0.50 16.45 -5.16
CA ILE A 9 0.37 15.46 -4.52
C ILE A 9 -0.45 14.22 -4.15
N SER A 10 -1.58 14.39 -3.47
CA SER A 10 -2.44 13.26 -3.09
C SER A 10 -2.93 12.48 -4.29
N LYS A 11 -3.24 13.16 -5.41
CA LYS A 11 -3.61 12.51 -6.68
C LYS A 11 -2.45 11.70 -7.25
N LYS A 12 -1.25 12.27 -7.32
CA LYS A 12 -0.05 11.55 -7.83
C LYS A 12 0.28 10.32 -6.98
N MET A 13 0.22 10.44 -5.65
CA MET A 13 0.47 9.32 -4.74
C MET A 13 -0.62 8.23 -4.85
N PHE A 14 -1.88 8.64 -5.04
CA PHE A 14 -2.97 7.70 -5.28
C PHE A 14 -2.78 6.94 -6.60
N TYR A 15 -2.48 7.61 -7.72
CA TYR A 15 -2.25 6.90 -8.97
C TYR A 15 -0.94 6.10 -8.97
N GLY A 16 0.11 6.61 -8.32
CA GLY A 16 1.39 5.91 -8.18
C GLY A 16 1.28 4.59 -7.43
N GLY A 17 0.38 4.48 -6.45
CA GLY A 17 0.18 3.24 -5.70
C GLY A 17 -0.36 2.08 -6.55
N PHE A 18 -1.01 2.34 -7.70
CA PHE A 18 -1.43 1.29 -8.63
C PHE A 18 -0.26 0.59 -9.33
N VAL A 19 0.95 1.17 -9.30
CA VAL A 19 2.17 0.54 -9.83
C VAL A 19 2.78 -0.42 -8.79
N PHE A 20 1.94 -1.20 -8.11
CA PHE A 20 2.33 -2.15 -7.05
C PHE A 20 3.08 -1.50 -5.87
N LEU A 21 2.72 -0.27 -5.51
CA LEU A 21 3.35 0.48 -4.43
C LEU A 21 2.34 0.74 -3.28
N PRO A 22 1.89 -0.30 -2.55
CA PRO A 22 0.94 -0.13 -1.45
C PRO A 22 1.48 0.73 -0.31
N TRP A 23 2.81 0.74 -0.13
CA TRP A 23 3.45 1.62 0.84
C TRP A 23 3.24 3.11 0.50
N LEU A 24 3.23 3.46 -0.78
CA LEU A 24 2.97 4.84 -1.21
C LEU A 24 1.56 5.30 -0.83
N TRP A 25 0.56 4.42 -0.96
CA TRP A 25 -0.80 4.66 -0.51
C TRP A 25 -0.89 4.88 1.00
N LEU A 26 -0.15 4.10 1.79
CA LEU A 26 -0.11 4.26 3.24
C LEU A 26 0.55 5.60 3.63
N VAL A 27 1.67 5.96 3.01
CA VAL A 27 2.34 7.26 3.25
C VAL A 27 1.41 8.42 2.90
N ASN A 28 0.67 8.33 1.79
CA ASN A 28 -0.34 9.34 1.41
C ASN A 28 -1.37 9.53 2.53
N TRP A 29 -1.85 8.42 3.11
CA TRP A 29 -2.81 8.50 4.21
C TRP A 29 -2.20 9.07 5.49
N ILE A 30 -1.05 8.58 5.95
CA ILE A 30 -0.39 9.05 7.18
C ILE A 30 -0.09 10.55 7.10
N TYR A 31 0.39 11.03 5.95
CA TYR A 31 0.79 12.42 5.78
C TYR A 31 -0.41 13.38 5.72
N PHE A 32 -1.45 13.05 4.94
CA PHE A 32 -2.57 13.98 4.71
C PHE A 32 -3.75 13.80 5.68
N ASN A 33 -3.91 12.66 6.34
CA ASN A 33 -4.96 12.46 7.34
C ASN A 33 -4.96 13.50 8.49
N PRO A 34 -3.83 13.85 9.12
CA PRO A 34 -3.82 14.91 10.13
C PRO A 34 -4.14 16.29 9.53
N VAL A 35 -3.69 16.56 8.29
CA VAL A 35 -3.99 17.82 7.58
C VAL A 35 -5.50 17.96 7.31
N LEU A 36 -6.16 16.87 6.91
CA LEU A 36 -7.61 16.85 6.70
C LEU A 36 -8.39 17.06 8.00
N LYS A 37 -7.89 16.56 9.14
CA LYS A 37 -8.50 16.78 10.45
C LYS A 37 -8.38 18.24 10.92
N GLN A 38 -7.24 18.87 10.65
CA GLN A 38 -6.99 20.27 11.02
C GLN A 38 -7.73 21.27 10.11
N ARG A 39 -8.03 20.88 8.87
CA ARG A 39 -8.69 21.74 7.87
C ARG A 39 -9.92 21.06 7.25
N PRO A 40 -11.06 20.99 7.97
CA PRO A 40 -12.26 20.29 7.50
C PRO A 40 -12.91 20.94 6.27
N GLY A 41 -12.53 22.19 5.92
CA GLY A 41 -13.01 22.90 4.73
C GLY A 41 -12.32 22.52 3.41
N LEU A 42 -11.39 21.57 3.41
CA LEU A 42 -10.70 21.10 2.20
C LEU A 42 -11.66 20.40 1.22
N SER A 43 -11.35 20.45 -0.07
CA SER A 43 -12.13 19.80 -1.12
C SER A 43 -12.42 18.33 -0.81
N LYS A 44 -13.68 17.92 -1.01
CA LYS A 44 -14.13 16.51 -0.91
C LYS A 44 -13.29 15.55 -1.74
N LYS A 45 -12.66 16.03 -2.83
CA LYS A 45 -11.76 15.24 -3.68
C LYS A 45 -10.51 14.77 -2.92
N ILE A 46 -9.94 15.61 -2.05
CA ILE A 46 -8.75 15.24 -1.26
C ILE A 46 -9.12 14.15 -0.25
N HIS A 47 -10.26 14.30 0.43
CA HIS A 47 -10.78 13.27 1.33
C HIS A 47 -11.00 11.94 0.62
N PHE A 48 -11.50 11.96 -0.62
CA PHE A 48 -11.64 10.77 -1.45
C PHE A 48 -10.29 10.10 -1.69
N TYR A 49 -9.29 10.81 -2.26
CA TYR A 49 -7.99 10.21 -2.57
C TYR A 49 -7.27 9.64 -1.34
N VAL A 50 -7.33 10.34 -0.21
CA VAL A 50 -6.69 9.92 1.04
C VAL A 50 -7.37 8.68 1.63
N LYS A 51 -8.70 8.65 1.69
CA LYS A 51 -9.45 7.48 2.19
C LYS A 51 -9.31 6.26 1.28
N TRP A 52 -9.39 6.44 -0.03
CA TRP A 52 -9.23 5.35 -0.98
C TRP A 52 -7.79 4.83 -1.04
N SER A 53 -6.78 5.68 -0.82
CA SER A 53 -5.41 5.21 -0.65
C SER A 53 -5.29 4.25 0.54
N PHE A 54 -5.89 4.61 1.69
CA PHE A 54 -5.87 3.72 2.86
C PHE A 54 -6.53 2.37 2.58
N ILE A 55 -7.72 2.37 1.95
CA ILE A 55 -8.41 1.13 1.55
C ILE A 55 -7.53 0.30 0.62
N GLY A 56 -6.95 0.92 -0.41
CA GLY A 56 -6.05 0.24 -1.34
C GLY A 56 -4.84 -0.37 -0.64
N ALA A 57 -4.23 0.34 0.31
CA ALA A 57 -3.11 -0.16 1.10
C ALA A 57 -3.52 -1.37 1.96
N SER A 58 -4.68 -1.32 2.61
CA SER A 58 -5.22 -2.44 3.39
C SER A 58 -5.51 -3.66 2.53
N VAL A 59 -6.11 -3.49 1.35
CA VAL A 59 -6.37 -4.60 0.41
C VAL A 59 -5.06 -5.27 -0.01
N TRP A 60 -4.05 -4.48 -0.37
CA TRP A 60 -2.73 -5.04 -0.69
C TRP A 60 -2.08 -5.75 0.48
N ALA A 61 -2.19 -5.21 1.70
CA ALA A 61 -1.65 -5.85 2.89
C ALA A 61 -2.27 -7.24 3.12
N VAL A 62 -3.60 -7.36 2.95
CA VAL A 62 -4.31 -8.64 3.04
C VAL A 62 -3.89 -9.59 1.92
N LEU A 63 -3.81 -9.13 0.68
CA LEU A 63 -3.36 -9.95 -0.45
C LEU A 63 -1.93 -10.48 -0.24
N LEU A 64 -1.01 -9.63 0.20
CA LEU A 64 0.37 -10.04 0.52
C LEU A 64 0.40 -11.01 1.70
N ALA A 65 -0.40 -10.79 2.75
CA ALA A 65 -0.47 -11.72 3.88
C ALA A 65 -0.98 -13.11 3.44
N ILE A 66 -2.04 -13.16 2.64
CA ILE A 66 -2.56 -14.41 2.07
C ILE A 66 -1.46 -15.10 1.24
N TRP A 67 -0.77 -14.34 0.37
CA TRP A 67 0.32 -14.88 -0.43
C TRP A 67 1.44 -15.46 0.43
N ILE A 68 1.88 -14.74 1.47
CA ILE A 68 2.90 -15.21 2.42
C ILE A 68 2.44 -16.49 3.11
N ILE A 69 1.19 -16.57 3.57
CA ILE A 69 0.65 -17.77 4.23
C ILE A 69 0.66 -18.96 3.27
N ILE A 70 0.15 -18.80 2.05
CA ILE A 70 0.15 -19.86 1.04
C ILE A 70 1.58 -20.31 0.74
N PHE A 71 2.48 -19.35 0.53
CA PHE A 71 3.88 -19.62 0.23
C PHE A 71 4.54 -20.40 1.35
N GLN A 72 4.39 -19.99 2.61
CA GLN A 72 5.04 -20.65 3.75
C GLN A 72 4.44 -22.04 4.05
N THR A 73 3.13 -22.22 3.89
CA THR A 73 2.46 -23.51 4.15
C THR A 73 2.71 -24.55 3.05
N ASN A 74 2.87 -24.12 1.80
CA ASN A 74 3.10 -25.02 0.67
C ASN A 74 4.57 -25.13 0.26
N ARG A 75 5.44 -24.31 0.87
CA ARG A 75 6.88 -24.26 0.60
C ARG A 75 7.54 -25.64 0.48
N ILE A 76 7.31 -26.49 1.48
CA ILE A 76 7.92 -27.82 1.59
C ILE A 76 7.37 -28.76 0.51
N LYS A 77 6.09 -28.61 0.14
CA LYS A 77 5.44 -29.43 -0.90
C LYS A 77 5.92 -29.09 -2.30
N TRP A 78 6.30 -27.84 -2.54
CA TRP A 78 6.78 -27.37 -3.82
C TRP A 78 8.25 -27.76 -4.08
N GLY A 79 9.02 -28.05 -3.01
CA GLY A 79 10.34 -28.71 -3.08
C GLY A 79 11.36 -27.99 -3.98
N TYR A 80 12.29 -28.77 -4.57
CA TYR A 80 13.40 -28.26 -5.38
C TYR A 80 13.01 -27.36 -6.56
N LYS A 81 11.74 -27.43 -7.02
CA LYS A 81 11.26 -26.65 -8.17
C LYS A 81 11.26 -25.15 -7.91
N ILE A 82 11.22 -24.75 -6.64
CA ILE A 82 11.28 -23.35 -6.24
C ILE A 82 12.60 -22.97 -5.57
N ASP A 83 13.52 -23.91 -5.34
CA ASP A 83 14.81 -23.67 -4.68
C ASP A 83 15.63 -22.57 -5.36
N GLY A 84 15.47 -22.38 -6.69
CA GLY A 84 16.08 -21.29 -7.44
C GLY A 84 15.47 -19.90 -7.25
N PHE A 85 14.26 -19.78 -6.67
CA PHE A 85 13.59 -18.51 -6.38
C PHE A 85 13.88 -17.98 -4.97
N TYR A 86 14.58 -18.75 -4.11
CA TYR A 86 14.89 -18.30 -2.76
C TYR A 86 16.15 -17.46 -2.73
N VAL A 87 16.01 -16.25 -2.19
CA VAL A 87 17.15 -15.43 -1.75
C VAL A 87 17.72 -15.95 -0.42
N TYR A 88 16.88 -16.59 0.41
CA TYR A 88 17.27 -17.17 1.69
C TYR A 88 16.63 -18.53 1.90
N VAL A 89 17.45 -19.58 1.87
CA VAL A 89 17.07 -20.95 2.22
C VAL A 89 17.49 -21.18 3.67
N PRO A 90 16.56 -21.38 4.62
CA PRO A 90 16.94 -21.69 5.98
C PRO A 90 17.61 -23.06 6.02
N LYS A 91 18.88 -23.07 6.41
CA LYS A 91 19.62 -24.27 6.76
C LYS A 91 19.20 -24.61 8.20
N GLY A 92 18.45 -25.69 8.36
CA GLY A 92 18.15 -26.24 9.68
C GLY A 92 19.42 -26.54 10.45
#